data_AF-A0A0B6XXY8-F1
#
_entry.id   AF-A0A0B6XXY8-F1
#
_cell.length_a   1.000
_cell.length_b   1.000
_cell.length_c   1.000
_cell.angle_alpha   90.00
_cell.angle_beta   90.00
_cell.angle_gamma   90.00
#
_symmetry.space_group_name_H-M   'P 1'
#
loop_
_entity.id
_entity.type
_entity.pdbx_description
1 polymer ?
#
loop_
_entity_poly.entity_id
_entity_poly.type
_entity_poly.pdbx_seq_one_letter_code
_entity_poly.pdbx_strand_id
1 'polypeptide(L)'
;ITTILMSIIGGDASEWTNDHYGDIALLLSKCDGVYSAEVPHAMKNIAREIVTTSSHLADSFLLTPDEECLTLLRNYPNTEKMVNTFLDRHGHRCLREAELREKSWRSAPEKFISVLKVMLKTKSYEQTERTEISVSEILSKMKTKISFH
;
A
#
# COMPACT_ATOMS: atom_id res chain seq x y z
N ILE A 1 -13.07 14.06 0.68
CA ILE A 1 -12.11 14.47 -0.38
C ILE A 1 -12.62 14.02 -1.75
N THR A 2 -12.82 12.72 -1.99
CA THR A 2 -13.29 12.18 -3.28
C THR A 2 -14.59 12.80 -3.79
N THR A 3 -15.60 12.96 -2.93
CA THR A 3 -16.89 13.56 -3.30
C THR A 3 -16.78 15.02 -3.73
N ILE A 4 -15.89 15.80 -3.10
CA ILE A 4 -15.67 17.22 -3.42
C ILE A 4 -14.93 17.35 -4.76
N LEU A 5 -13.90 16.53 -4.97
CA LEU A 5 -13.18 16.42 -6.25
C LEU A 5 -14.13 16.03 -7.39
N MET A 6 -15.03 15.08 -7.14
CA MET A 6 -16.06 14.70 -8.10
C MET A 6 -16.98 15.88 -8.42
N SER A 7 -17.44 16.65 -7.44
CA SER A 7 -18.26 17.84 -7.71
C SER A 7 -17.52 18.91 -8.51
N ILE A 8 -16.25 19.16 -8.23
CA ILE A 8 -15.44 20.19 -8.94
C ILE A 8 -15.15 19.79 -10.39
N ILE A 9 -14.77 18.52 -10.63
CA ILE A 9 -14.44 18.03 -11.97
C ILE A 9 -15.70 17.79 -12.79
N GLY A 10 -16.79 17.35 -12.13
CA GLY A 10 -18.08 17.17 -12.77
C GLY A 10 -18.71 18.50 -13.21
N GLY A 11 -18.56 19.58 -12.42
CA GLY A 11 -19.19 20.87 -12.73
C GLY A 11 -20.69 20.70 -13.04
N ASP A 12 -21.10 21.21 -14.21
CA ASP A 12 -22.47 21.08 -14.74
C ASP A 12 -22.64 19.90 -15.72
N ALA A 13 -21.69 18.96 -15.76
CA ALA A 13 -21.76 17.82 -16.67
C ALA A 13 -23.01 16.99 -16.39
N SER A 14 -23.81 16.75 -17.44
CA SER A 14 -24.99 15.89 -17.37
C SER A 14 -24.63 14.41 -17.14
N GLU A 15 -23.42 14.00 -17.54
CA GLU A 15 -22.93 12.63 -17.42
C GLU A 15 -21.42 12.55 -17.15
N TRP A 16 -21.01 11.46 -16.48
CA TRP A 16 -19.61 11.16 -16.18
C TRP A 16 -18.94 10.41 -17.33
N THR A 17 -17.78 10.91 -17.79
CA THR A 17 -17.00 10.32 -18.89
C THR A 17 -15.71 9.69 -18.36
N ASN A 18 -15.08 8.86 -19.18
CA ASN A 18 -13.77 8.27 -18.86
C ASN A 18 -12.68 9.34 -18.60
N ASP A 19 -12.79 10.51 -19.22
CA ASP A 19 -11.86 11.61 -19.00
C ASP A 19 -12.04 12.21 -17.58
N HIS A 20 -13.28 12.37 -17.11
CA HIS A 20 -13.54 12.78 -15.72
C HIS A 20 -12.94 11.80 -14.70
N TYR A 21 -13.12 10.50 -14.92
CA TYR A 21 -12.55 9.47 -14.04
C TYR A 21 -11.02 9.41 -14.12
N GLY A 22 -10.46 9.59 -15.32
CA GLY A 22 -9.02 9.66 -15.54
C GLY A 22 -8.37 10.83 -14.80
N ASP A 23 -8.99 12.00 -14.86
CA ASP A 23 -8.51 13.22 -14.19
C ASP A 23 -8.62 13.12 -12.67
N ILE A 24 -9.72 12.55 -12.15
CA ILE A 24 -9.84 12.22 -10.71
C ILE A 24 -8.72 11.27 -10.29
N ALA A 25 -8.49 10.19 -11.04
CA ALA A 25 -7.44 9.23 -10.72
C ALA A 25 -6.05 9.88 -10.72
N LEU A 26 -5.80 10.77 -11.68
CA LEU A 26 -4.55 11.52 -11.79
C LEU A 26 -4.35 12.46 -10.59
N LEU A 27 -5.38 13.18 -10.17
CA LEU A 27 -5.30 14.07 -8.99
C LEU A 27 -5.15 13.28 -7.68
N LEU A 28 -5.92 12.21 -7.50
CA LEU A 28 -5.81 11.33 -6.33
C LEU A 28 -4.45 10.62 -6.26
N SER A 29 -3.76 10.46 -7.39
CA SER A 29 -2.40 9.88 -7.43
C SER A 29 -1.36 10.71 -6.65
N LYS A 30 -1.66 11.98 -6.34
CA LYS A 30 -0.81 12.87 -5.52
C LYS A 30 -1.32 13.13 -4.12
N CYS A 31 -2.44 12.52 -3.73
CA CYS A 31 -2.83 12.58 -2.33
C CYS A 31 -1.85 11.77 -1.49
N ASP A 32 -1.05 12.48 -0.70
CA ASP A 32 -0.18 11.91 0.31
C ASP A 32 -0.88 11.88 1.69
N GLY A 33 -0.30 11.19 2.66
CA GLY A 33 -0.85 11.09 4.02
C GLY A 33 -2.14 10.26 4.12
N VAL A 34 -2.48 9.49 3.09
CA VAL A 34 -3.61 8.56 3.13
C VAL A 34 -3.19 7.31 3.92
N TYR A 35 -3.63 7.22 5.18
CA TYR A 35 -3.27 6.15 6.10
C TYR A 35 -3.43 4.73 5.51
N SER A 36 -4.50 4.48 4.75
CA SER A 36 -4.74 3.18 4.11
C SER A 36 -3.77 2.87 2.96
N ALA A 37 -3.28 3.89 2.27
CA ALA A 37 -2.31 3.77 1.18
C ALA A 37 -0.88 3.53 1.70
N GLU A 38 -0.60 3.88 2.95
CA GLU A 38 0.69 3.60 3.61
C GLU A 38 0.90 2.09 3.84
N VAL A 39 -0.18 1.34 4.10
CA VAL A 39 -0.08 -0.07 4.51
C VAL A 39 0.58 -0.97 3.45
N PRO A 40 0.13 -0.97 2.18
CA PRO A 40 0.81 -1.74 1.14
C PRO A 40 2.25 -1.30 0.91
N HIS A 41 2.55 0.00 1.04
CA HIS A 41 3.90 0.53 0.88
C HIS A 41 4.84 0.05 1.99
N ALA A 42 4.40 0.11 3.25
CA ALA A 42 5.17 -0.37 4.38
C ALA A 42 5.43 -1.89 4.29
N MET A 43 4.44 -2.68 3.87
CA MET A 43 4.62 -4.12 3.63
C MET A 43 5.63 -4.40 2.51
N LYS A 44 5.58 -3.65 1.40
CA LYS A 44 6.56 -3.77 0.32
C LYS A 44 7.97 -3.46 0.80
N ASN A 45 8.13 -2.46 1.65
CA ASN A 45 9.44 -2.11 2.22
C ASN A 45 9.99 -3.22 3.12
N ILE A 46 9.13 -3.88 3.92
CA ILE A 46 9.52 -5.06 4.71
C ILE A 46 9.90 -6.23 3.80
N ALA A 47 9.08 -6.53 2.78
CA ALA A 47 9.39 -7.60 1.82
C ALA A 47 10.71 -7.34 1.09
N ARG A 48 10.99 -6.08 0.71
CA ARG A 48 12.27 -5.69 0.12
C ARG A 48 13.42 -5.91 1.09
N GLU A 49 13.28 -5.48 2.34
CA GLU A 49 14.31 -5.68 3.38
C GLU A 49 14.65 -7.16 3.57
N ILE A 50 13.64 -8.04 3.58
CA ILE A 50 13.82 -9.50 3.68
C ILE A 50 14.72 -10.03 2.56
N VAL A 51 14.54 -9.54 1.33
CA VAL A 51 15.32 -9.96 0.16
C VAL A 51 16.71 -9.33 0.13
N THR A 52 16.85 -8.07 0.56
CA THR A 52 18.13 -7.34 0.53
C THR A 52 19.06 -7.70 1.67
N THR A 53 18.52 -8.11 2.83
CA THR A 53 19.32 -8.46 4.02
C THR A 53 20.17 -9.71 3.77
N SER A 54 19.59 -10.75 3.17
CA SER A 54 20.30 -11.99 2.83
C SER A 54 19.46 -12.85 1.89
N SER A 55 20.07 -13.40 0.84
CA SER A 55 19.41 -14.38 -0.02
C SER A 55 18.93 -15.61 0.77
N HIS A 56 19.69 -16.04 1.78
CA HIS A 56 19.31 -17.14 2.65
C HIS A 56 18.08 -16.80 3.52
N LEU A 57 17.92 -15.54 3.93
CA LEU A 57 16.77 -15.12 4.72
C LEU A 57 15.48 -15.26 3.91
N ALA A 58 15.46 -14.78 2.67
CA ALA A 58 14.27 -14.86 1.82
C ALA A 58 13.82 -16.32 1.63
N ASP A 59 14.76 -17.23 1.31
CA ASP A 59 14.45 -18.65 1.13
C ASP A 59 13.99 -19.31 2.44
N SER A 60 14.69 -19.03 3.55
CA SER A 60 14.30 -19.54 4.87
C SER A 60 12.93 -19.04 5.28
N PHE A 61 12.67 -17.75 5.11
CA PHE A 61 11.40 -17.13 5.44
C PHE A 61 10.24 -17.78 4.66
N LEU A 62 10.44 -18.09 3.37
CA LEU A 62 9.44 -18.77 2.55
C LEU A 62 9.18 -20.22 2.99
N LEU A 63 10.19 -20.91 3.51
CA LEU A 63 10.12 -22.31 3.95
C LEU A 63 9.65 -22.50 5.41
N THR A 64 9.93 -21.54 6.28
CA THR A 64 9.50 -21.56 7.70
C THR A 64 7.97 -21.45 7.79
N PRO A 65 7.27 -22.18 8.69
CA PRO A 65 5.84 -21.97 8.94
C PRO A 65 5.49 -20.52 9.31
N ASP A 66 4.28 -20.04 8.97
CA ASP A 66 3.90 -18.63 9.14
C ASP A 66 4.00 -18.20 10.63
N GLU A 67 3.68 -19.10 11.54
CA GLU A 67 3.70 -18.91 13.00
C GLU A 67 5.13 -18.76 13.56
N GLU A 68 6.13 -19.30 12.87
CA GLU A 68 7.53 -19.31 13.30
C GLU A 68 8.35 -18.18 12.68
N CYS A 69 7.86 -17.55 11.60
CA CYS A 69 8.58 -16.51 10.88
C CYS A 69 8.97 -15.31 11.76
N LEU A 70 8.13 -14.90 12.72
CA LEU A 70 8.51 -13.81 13.65
C LEU A 70 9.70 -14.18 14.54
N THR A 71 9.81 -15.46 14.93
CA THR A 71 10.96 -15.95 15.70
C THR A 71 12.21 -15.98 14.84
N LEU A 72 12.09 -16.41 13.57
CA LEU A 72 13.19 -16.35 12.59
C LEU A 72 13.74 -14.92 12.45
N LEU A 73 12.86 -13.92 12.39
CA LEU A 73 13.26 -12.52 12.22
C LEU A 73 14.06 -11.95 13.40
N ARG A 74 14.04 -12.55 14.59
CA ARG A 74 14.87 -12.12 15.75
C ARG A 74 16.37 -12.18 15.47
N ASN A 75 16.79 -13.00 14.51
CA ASN A 75 18.18 -13.07 14.05
C ASN A 75 18.56 -11.91 13.10
N TYR A 76 17.59 -11.05 12.74
CA TYR A 76 17.72 -9.96 11.78
C TYR A 76 17.13 -8.67 12.38
N PRO A 77 17.85 -7.98 13.28
CA PRO A 77 17.30 -6.91 14.11
C PRO A 77 16.65 -5.75 13.33
N ASN A 78 17.18 -5.41 12.15
CA ASN A 78 16.60 -4.36 11.30
C ASN A 78 15.23 -4.76 10.75
N THR A 79 15.14 -5.96 10.17
CA THR A 79 13.90 -6.52 9.63
C THR A 79 12.88 -6.74 10.74
N GLU A 80 13.29 -7.26 11.90
CA GLU A 80 12.44 -7.38 13.10
C GLU A 80 11.88 -6.03 13.53
N LYS A 81 12.74 -5.01 13.64
CA LYS A 81 12.32 -3.66 14.03
C LYS A 81 11.30 -3.08 13.05
N MET A 82 11.47 -3.29 11.74
CA MET A 82 10.51 -2.84 10.72
C MET A 82 9.15 -3.52 10.89
N VAL A 83 9.15 -4.84 11.14
CA VAL A 83 7.90 -5.59 11.38
C VAL A 83 7.22 -5.13 12.66
N ASN A 84 7.96 -4.94 13.76
CA ASN A 84 7.40 -4.45 15.02
C ASN A 84 6.81 -3.03 14.85
N THR A 85 7.54 -2.14 14.18
CA THR A 85 7.04 -0.78 13.87
C THR A 85 5.77 -0.83 13.04
N PHE A 86 5.70 -1.72 12.05
CA PHE A 86 4.49 -1.93 11.25
C PHE A 86 3.32 -2.43 12.10
N LEU A 87 3.53 -3.43 12.95
CA LEU A 87 2.48 -3.97 13.81
C LEU A 87 2.02 -2.91 14.85
N ASP A 88 2.92 -2.07 15.34
CA ASP A 88 2.61 -0.94 16.25
C ASP A 88 1.71 0.08 15.57
N ARG A 89 2.03 0.48 14.35
CA ARG A 89 1.23 1.46 13.61
C ARG A 89 -0.05 0.86 13.04
N HIS A 90 0.02 -0.32 12.43
CA HIS A 90 -1.01 -0.88 11.55
C HIS A 90 -1.56 -2.24 12.00
N GLY A 91 -1.06 -2.82 13.10
CA GLY A 91 -1.45 -4.17 13.52
C GLY A 91 -2.92 -4.32 13.95
N HIS A 92 -3.63 -3.23 14.20
CA HIS A 92 -5.09 -3.27 14.43
C HIS A 92 -5.89 -3.58 13.16
N ARG A 93 -5.29 -3.42 11.97
CA ARG A 93 -5.89 -3.72 10.68
C ARG A 93 -5.88 -5.21 10.38
N CYS A 94 -6.64 -5.60 9.36
CA CYS A 94 -6.62 -6.94 8.78
C CYS A 94 -6.89 -6.88 7.27
N LEU A 95 -6.79 -8.02 6.57
CA LEU A 95 -6.99 -8.06 5.11
C LEU A 95 -8.46 -7.81 4.72
N ARG A 96 -9.41 -8.32 5.50
CA ARG A 96 -10.85 -8.27 5.21
C ARG A 96 -11.57 -7.46 6.28
N GLU A 97 -11.24 -6.17 6.40
CA GLU A 97 -11.73 -5.30 7.49
C GLU A 97 -13.26 -5.15 7.53
N ALA A 98 -13.94 -5.35 6.40
CA ALA A 98 -15.40 -5.36 6.33
C ALA A 98 -16.03 -6.60 7.00
N GLU A 99 -15.25 -7.65 7.23
CA GLU A 99 -15.68 -8.87 7.90
C GLU A 99 -15.33 -8.81 9.39
N LEU A 100 -16.33 -8.53 10.22
CA LEU A 100 -16.18 -8.33 11.68
C LEU A 100 -15.54 -9.51 12.43
N ARG A 101 -15.43 -10.69 11.81
CA ARG A 101 -14.82 -11.89 12.41
C ARG A 101 -13.32 -12.02 12.10
N GLU A 102 -12.80 -11.22 11.19
CA GLU A 102 -11.42 -11.30 10.76
C GLU A 102 -10.49 -10.78 11.86
N LYS A 103 -9.59 -11.63 12.35
CA LYS A 103 -8.58 -11.23 13.34
C LYS A 103 -7.63 -10.18 12.78
N SER A 104 -7.27 -9.21 13.62
CA SER A 104 -6.26 -8.20 13.32
C SER A 104 -4.87 -8.82 13.21
N TRP A 105 -3.96 -8.18 12.48
CA TRP A 105 -2.57 -8.66 12.34
C TRP A 105 -1.81 -8.70 13.66
N ARG A 106 -2.16 -7.85 14.63
CA ARG A 106 -1.59 -7.93 15.98
C ARG A 106 -2.11 -9.17 16.73
N SER A 107 -3.38 -9.53 16.55
CA SER A 107 -3.97 -10.71 17.19
C SER A 107 -3.63 -12.03 16.49
N ALA A 108 -3.30 -11.97 15.19
CA ALA A 108 -2.98 -13.09 14.33
C ALA A 108 -1.84 -12.71 13.36
N PRO A 109 -0.60 -12.56 13.86
CA PRO A 109 0.53 -12.12 13.05
C PRO A 109 0.88 -13.05 11.89
N GLU A 110 0.56 -14.33 11.99
CA GLU A 110 0.71 -15.33 10.93
C GLU A 110 -0.03 -14.90 9.64
N LYS A 111 -1.17 -14.22 9.76
CA LYS A 111 -1.90 -13.69 8.60
C LYS A 111 -1.15 -12.57 7.89
N PHE A 112 -0.45 -11.74 8.65
CA PHE A 112 0.44 -10.71 8.09
C PHE A 112 1.64 -11.35 7.39
N ILE A 113 2.24 -12.37 8.00
CA ILE A 113 3.35 -13.13 7.41
C ILE A 113 2.92 -13.77 6.09
N SER A 114 1.73 -14.36 6.03
CA SER A 114 1.17 -14.95 4.81
C SER A 114 1.13 -13.94 3.65
N VAL A 115 0.72 -12.70 3.93
CA VAL A 115 0.72 -11.62 2.94
C VAL A 115 2.14 -11.29 2.48
N LEU A 116 3.10 -11.16 3.40
CA LEU A 116 4.51 -10.93 3.04
C LEU A 116 5.07 -12.04 2.16
N LYS A 117 4.79 -13.31 2.47
CA LYS A 117 5.22 -14.45 1.65
C LYS A 117 4.61 -14.41 0.25
N VAL A 118 3.34 -14.04 0.12
CA VAL A 118 2.72 -13.82 -1.19
C VAL A 118 3.44 -12.69 -1.92
N MET A 119 3.78 -11.58 -1.25
CA MET A 119 4.54 -10.49 -1.86
C MET A 119 5.91 -10.94 -2.37
N LEU A 120 6.62 -11.76 -1.59
CA LEU A 120 7.92 -12.33 -1.97
C LEU A 120 7.78 -13.27 -3.19
N LYS A 121 6.83 -14.21 -3.15
CA LYS A 121 6.58 -15.16 -4.25
C LYS A 121 6.19 -14.47 -5.56
N THR A 122 5.38 -13.41 -5.47
CA THR A 122 4.90 -12.66 -6.63
C THR A 122 5.85 -11.54 -7.06
N LYS A 123 6.92 -11.30 -6.29
CA LYS A 123 7.82 -10.17 -6.47
C LYS A 123 7.10 -8.81 -6.52
N SER A 124 5.96 -8.68 -5.85
CA SER A 124 5.20 -7.41 -5.84
C SER A 124 5.86 -6.29 -5.02
N TYR A 125 6.96 -6.61 -4.33
CA TYR A 125 7.90 -5.63 -3.76
C TYR A 125 8.79 -4.96 -4.84
N GLU A 126 8.96 -5.61 -6.00
CA GLU A 126 9.62 -5.10 -7.21
C GLU A 126 8.59 -4.33 -8.04
N GLN A 127 8.14 -3.17 -7.56
CA GLN A 127 7.37 -2.27 -8.41
C GLN A 127 7.65 -0.80 -8.10
N THR A 128 7.57 -0.06 -9.19
CA THR A 128 8.23 1.19 -9.58
C THR A 128 8.06 2.33 -8.59
N GLU A 129 9.14 3.08 -8.39
CA GLU A 129 9.09 4.43 -7.84
C GLU A 129 7.93 5.18 -8.49
N ARG A 130 7.04 5.73 -7.64
CA ARG A 130 6.03 6.69 -8.09
C ARG A 130 6.83 7.82 -8.73
N THR A 131 6.72 7.99 -10.05
CA THR A 131 7.37 9.11 -10.72
C THR A 131 6.85 10.39 -10.04
N GLU A 132 7.76 11.24 -9.55
CA GLU A 132 7.39 12.53 -8.98
C GLU A 132 6.90 13.46 -10.09
N ILE A 133 5.66 13.29 -10.50
CA ILE A 133 4.97 14.20 -11.43
C ILE A 133 4.68 15.50 -10.68
N SER A 134 5.04 16.67 -11.21
CA SER A 134 4.69 17.93 -10.55
C SER A 134 3.19 18.23 -10.64
N VAL A 135 2.66 19.10 -9.77
CA VAL A 135 1.25 19.54 -9.85
C VAL A 135 0.96 20.19 -11.20
N SER A 136 1.88 21.02 -11.71
CA SER A 136 1.74 21.65 -13.03
C SER A 136 1.68 20.62 -14.16
N GLU A 137 2.49 19.57 -14.08
CA GLU A 137 2.47 18.48 -15.07
C GLU A 137 1.15 17.68 -15.00
N ILE A 138 0.57 17.47 -13.81
CA ILE A 138 -0.76 16.86 -13.67
C ILE A 138 -1.83 17.72 -14.32
N LEU A 139 -1.86 19.01 -13.99
CA LEU A 139 -2.84 19.93 -14.57
C LEU A 139 -2.71 20.00 -16.09
N SER A 140 -1.49 19.90 -16.64
CA SER A 140 -1.27 19.87 -18.09
C SER A 140 -1.76 18.59 -18.78
N LYS A 141 -1.84 17.48 -18.02
CA LYS A 141 -2.30 16.17 -18.51
C LYS A 141 -3.81 15.97 -18.35
N MET A 142 -4.47 16.85 -17.59
CA MET A 142 -5.92 16.82 -17.43
C MET A 142 -6.63 17.13 -18.75
N LYS A 143 -7.70 16.40 -19.01
CA LYS A 143 -8.52 16.55 -20.23
C LYS A 143 -9.80 17.32 -19.97
N THR A 144 -10.30 17.28 -18.75
CA THR A 144 -11.49 18.00 -18.32
C THR A 144 -11.16 19.47 -18.14
N LYS A 145 -11.94 20.34 -18.80
CA LYS A 145 -11.88 21.78 -18.56
C LYS A 145 -12.56 22.08 -17.24
N ILE A 146 -11.80 22.57 -16.27
CA ILE A 146 -12.35 23.04 -15.00
C ILE A 146 -12.90 24.46 -15.24
N SER A 147 -14.22 24.61 -15.22
CA SER A 147 -14.86 25.93 -15.18
C SER A 147 -14.85 26.43 -13.73
N PHE A 148 -14.01 27.43 -13.45
CA PHE A 148 -14.15 28.22 -12.23
C PHE A 148 -15.23 29.28 -12.47
N HIS A 149 -16.39 29.10 -11.85
CA HIS A 149 -17.44 30.12 -11.76
C HIS A 149 -17.37 30.83 -10.42
#